data_AF-A0A158CA64-F1
#
_entry.id   AF-A0A158CA64-F1
#
_cell.length_a   1.000
_cell.length_b   1.000
_cell.length_c   1.000
_cell.angle_alpha   90.00
_cell.angle_beta   90.00
_cell.angle_gamma   90.00
#
_symmetry.space_group_name_H-M   'P 1'
#
loop_
_entity.id
_entity.type
_entity.pdbx_description
1 polymer ?
#
loop_
_entity_poly.entity_id
_entity_poly.type
_entity_poly.pdbx_seq_one_letter_code
_entity_poly.pdbx_strand_id
1 'polypeptide(L)'
;MHFPKPYPDELLGSLLIRSSRRLGLPMRKMVQFAGLAPPEYPSFIIPSNLSRMADYTATPAAELLEKHTLFEFVCLTYDSSEIDGLRHAAINGDGVHSRSAYQAQFPQRSRRVSFRRFCAACAAQDEREFGEAYWHRMHAVPGVLTCPEHNSRLLETSAYLPDGLRKETVFLPNETHASRPWFFASKSFQRVLSALAFEALQLEAGSWRDCLDVYVTALRARGYEDLRDRETRRRLISDCERFFGTELLDAFDLSLTQPAATTWLMRLTSGERQHRQSTLSHLFLRCFLGAPQTCLG
;
A
#
# COMPACT_ATOMS: atom_id res chain seq x y z
N MET A 1 26.13 20.65 -5.24
CA MET A 1 25.46 19.47 -5.81
C MET A 1 23.97 19.71 -5.71
N HIS A 2 23.23 19.71 -6.82
CA HIS A 2 21.79 20.01 -6.80
C HIS A 2 20.99 18.71 -6.84
N PHE A 3 20.57 18.22 -5.67
CA PHE A 3 19.66 17.08 -5.59
C PHE A 3 18.30 17.48 -6.20
N PRO A 4 17.60 16.62 -6.96
CA PRO A 4 16.29 16.97 -7.48
C PRO A 4 15.27 17.10 -6.35
N LYS A 5 14.30 17.99 -6.53
CA LYS A 5 13.08 18.01 -5.72
C LYS A 5 12.18 16.84 -6.14
N PRO A 6 11.39 16.27 -5.21
CA PRO A 6 10.39 15.28 -5.58
C PRO A 6 9.32 15.87 -6.52
N TYR A 7 8.83 15.06 -7.44
CA TYR A 7 7.68 15.38 -8.28
C TYR A 7 6.36 15.09 -7.57
N PRO A 8 5.22 15.64 -8.06
CA PRO A 8 3.91 15.37 -7.49
C PRO A 8 3.61 13.86 -7.41
N ASP A 9 3.15 13.39 -6.24
CA ASP A 9 2.87 11.97 -5.98
C ASP A 9 4.08 11.02 -6.20
N GLU A 10 5.32 11.50 -6.23
CA GLU A 10 6.48 10.65 -6.42
C GLU A 10 6.86 9.86 -5.15
N LEU A 11 7.17 8.56 -5.27
CA LEU A 11 7.74 7.77 -4.18
C LEU A 11 9.20 8.11 -3.89
N LEU A 12 9.59 8.09 -2.62
CA LEU A 12 10.98 8.32 -2.20
C LEU A 12 12.01 7.42 -2.92
N GLY A 13 11.68 6.14 -3.15
CA GLY A 13 12.53 5.24 -3.92
C GLY A 13 12.74 5.69 -5.37
N SER A 14 11.72 6.27 -6.01
CA SER A 14 11.81 6.86 -7.35
C SER A 14 12.73 8.09 -7.35
N LEU A 15 12.53 8.97 -6.36
CA LEU A 15 13.36 10.15 -6.19
C LEU A 15 14.84 9.77 -6.07
N LEU A 16 15.18 8.74 -5.30
CA LEU A 16 16.57 8.27 -5.16
C LEU A 16 17.15 7.73 -6.47
N ILE A 17 16.37 6.98 -7.26
CA ILE A 17 16.78 6.50 -8.59
C ILE A 17 17.12 7.69 -9.49
N ARG A 18 16.22 8.68 -9.57
CA ARG A 18 16.41 9.87 -10.41
C ARG A 18 17.55 10.76 -9.93
N SER A 19 17.70 10.91 -8.62
CA SER A 19 18.79 11.66 -8.00
C SER A 19 20.15 11.09 -8.37
N SER A 20 20.31 9.77 -8.28
CA SER A 20 21.52 9.09 -8.72
C SER A 20 21.85 9.38 -10.19
N ARG A 21 20.86 9.30 -11.08
CA ARG A 21 21.03 9.54 -12.52
C ARG A 21 21.43 10.99 -12.81
N ARG A 22 20.67 11.94 -12.28
CA ARG A 22 20.89 13.37 -12.50
C ARG A 22 22.24 13.84 -11.96
N LEU A 23 22.71 13.22 -10.87
CA LEU A 23 23.99 13.52 -10.26
C LEU A 23 25.17 12.70 -10.85
N GLY A 24 24.90 11.74 -11.74
CA GLY A 24 25.91 10.82 -12.28
C GLY A 24 26.58 9.97 -11.20
N LEU A 25 25.91 9.74 -10.07
CA LEU A 25 26.44 8.98 -8.94
C LEU A 25 25.91 7.56 -8.89
N PRO A 26 26.71 6.56 -8.49
CA PRO A 26 26.21 5.19 -8.34
C PRO A 26 25.23 5.08 -7.16
N MET A 27 24.32 4.12 -7.19
CA MET A 27 23.29 3.94 -6.15
C MET A 27 23.85 3.76 -4.73
N ARG A 28 25.05 3.19 -4.60
CA ARG A 28 25.78 3.10 -3.31
C ARG A 28 26.05 4.47 -2.66
N LYS A 29 26.08 5.56 -3.43
CA LYS A 29 26.17 6.93 -2.89
C LYS A 29 24.83 7.42 -2.36
N MET A 30 23.72 6.97 -2.94
CA MET A 30 22.37 7.27 -2.39
C MET A 30 22.17 6.63 -1.02
N VAL A 31 22.81 5.49 -0.74
CA VAL A 31 22.86 4.88 0.61
C VAL A 31 23.38 5.89 1.64
N GLN A 32 24.46 6.61 1.31
CA GLN A 32 25.04 7.62 2.20
C GLN A 32 24.10 8.81 2.38
N PHE A 33 23.44 9.29 1.32
CA PHE A 33 22.48 10.38 1.41
C PHE A 33 21.23 10.02 2.21
N ALA A 34 20.75 8.78 2.08
CA ALA A 34 19.68 8.21 2.91
C ALA A 34 20.12 7.91 4.35
N GLY A 35 21.38 8.20 4.72
CA GLY A 35 21.91 7.98 6.06
C GLY A 35 22.03 6.53 6.48
N LEU A 36 22.19 5.63 5.52
CA LEU A 36 22.42 4.21 5.72
C LEU A 36 23.91 3.87 5.56
N ALA A 37 24.31 2.70 6.07
CA ALA A 37 25.67 2.17 5.95
C ALA A 37 25.72 0.90 5.07
N PRO A 38 26.73 0.72 4.21
CA PRO A 38 26.93 -0.53 3.48
C PRO A 38 27.02 -1.74 4.43
N PRO A 39 26.50 -2.92 4.05
CA PRO A 39 26.01 -3.31 2.72
C PRO A 39 24.51 -2.99 2.47
N GLU A 40 23.89 -2.17 3.32
CA GLU A 40 22.47 -1.85 3.19
C GLU A 40 22.18 -0.99 1.95
N TYR A 41 20.97 -1.17 1.40
CA TYR A 41 20.43 -0.33 0.34
C TYR A 41 19.12 0.29 0.85
N PRO A 42 18.83 1.56 0.50
CA PRO A 42 17.54 2.16 0.83
C PRO A 42 16.42 1.31 0.22
N SER A 43 15.40 1.03 1.03
CA SER A 43 14.16 0.41 0.54
C SER A 43 13.47 1.38 -0.41
N PHE A 44 12.73 0.83 -1.37
CA PHE A 44 11.98 1.66 -2.31
C PHE A 44 10.73 2.31 -1.70
N ILE A 45 10.09 1.69 -0.68
CA ILE A 45 8.93 2.27 0.01
C ILE A 45 9.10 2.52 1.51
N ILE A 46 10.05 1.85 2.19
CA ILE A 46 10.21 2.00 3.65
C ILE A 46 11.06 3.25 3.92
N PRO A 47 10.48 4.31 4.52
CA PRO A 47 11.23 5.52 4.81
C PRO A 47 12.24 5.28 5.93
N SER A 48 13.35 6.00 5.85
CA SER A 48 14.36 6.07 6.90
C SER A 48 15.08 7.39 6.79
N ASN A 49 15.38 8.00 7.94
CA ASN A 49 16.19 9.21 8.06
C ASN A 49 15.73 10.37 7.15
N LEU A 50 14.42 10.64 7.13
CA LEU A 50 13.86 11.69 6.28
C LEU A 50 14.37 13.10 6.63
N SER A 51 14.79 13.35 7.88
CA SER A 51 15.43 14.60 8.28
C SER A 51 16.66 14.90 7.42
N ARG A 52 17.52 13.90 7.20
CA ARG A 52 18.68 14.04 6.32
C ARG A 52 18.29 14.21 4.85
N MET A 53 17.25 13.53 4.40
CA MET A 53 16.74 13.70 3.02
C MET A 53 16.15 15.09 2.78
N ALA A 54 15.57 15.71 3.81
CA ALA A 54 15.00 17.05 3.74
C ALA A 54 16.07 18.09 3.38
N ASP A 55 17.26 17.98 3.95
CA ASP A 55 18.39 18.88 3.66
C ASP A 55 18.83 18.81 2.18
N TYR A 56 18.87 17.60 1.61
CA TYR A 56 19.28 17.44 0.21
C TYR A 56 18.20 17.90 -0.77
N THR A 57 16.95 17.56 -0.50
CA THR A 57 15.81 17.82 -1.41
C THR A 57 15.25 19.24 -1.28
N ALA A 58 15.61 19.96 -0.21
CA ALA A 58 14.96 21.22 0.18
C ALA A 58 13.44 21.06 0.32
N THR A 59 13.00 19.92 0.86
CA THR A 59 11.60 19.57 1.16
C THR A 59 11.52 19.13 2.62
N PRO A 60 10.63 19.72 3.46
CA PRO A 60 10.53 19.36 4.87
C PRO A 60 10.32 17.85 5.09
N ALA A 61 10.90 17.29 6.15
CA ALA A 61 10.79 15.85 6.45
C ALA A 61 9.34 15.38 6.64
N ALA A 62 8.49 16.22 7.23
CA ALA A 62 7.05 15.96 7.36
C ALA A 62 6.37 15.87 5.98
N GLU A 63 6.69 16.77 5.05
CA GLU A 63 6.16 16.71 3.69
C GLU A 63 6.67 15.50 2.92
N LEU A 64 7.95 15.13 3.07
CA LEU A 64 8.49 13.89 2.52
C LEU A 64 7.71 12.67 3.03
N LEU A 65 7.43 12.61 4.34
CA LEU A 65 6.67 11.53 4.94
C LEU A 65 5.25 11.47 4.38
N GLU A 66 4.55 12.59 4.37
CA GLU A 66 3.11 12.65 4.07
C GLU A 66 2.81 12.56 2.57
N LYS A 67 3.69 13.04 1.70
CA LYS A 67 3.45 13.12 0.24
C LYS A 67 4.29 12.18 -0.60
N HIS A 68 5.42 11.70 -0.06
CA HIS A 68 6.40 10.89 -0.81
C HIS A 68 6.66 9.51 -0.20
N THR A 69 5.85 9.12 0.79
CA THR A 69 5.81 7.76 1.34
C THR A 69 4.37 7.25 1.46
N LEU A 70 4.20 5.98 1.81
CA LEU A 70 2.90 5.38 2.09
C LEU A 70 2.54 5.43 3.59
N PHE A 71 3.18 6.29 4.38
CA PHE A 71 3.07 6.32 5.84
C PHE A 71 1.62 6.39 6.33
N GLU A 72 0.83 7.36 5.83
CA GLU A 72 -0.55 7.54 6.27
C GLU A 72 -1.39 6.28 6.00
N PHE A 73 -1.26 5.70 4.80
CA PHE A 73 -1.92 4.44 4.42
C PHE A 73 -1.49 3.25 5.30
N VAL A 74 -0.18 3.12 5.55
CA VAL A 74 0.39 2.03 6.36
C VAL A 74 -0.11 2.11 7.80
N CYS A 75 -0.29 3.32 8.31
CA CYS A 75 -0.64 3.61 9.68
C CYS A 75 -2.16 3.80 9.92
N LEU A 76 -3.03 3.61 8.93
CA LEU A 76 -4.48 3.83 9.09
C LEU A 76 -5.11 3.08 10.26
N THR A 77 -4.60 1.89 10.58
CA THR A 77 -5.15 1.01 11.62
C THR A 77 -4.33 1.05 12.93
N TYR A 78 -3.40 1.99 13.05
CA TYR A 78 -2.48 2.11 14.19
C TYR A 78 -3.03 3.07 15.24
N ASP A 79 -2.61 2.90 16.50
CA ASP A 79 -2.92 3.88 17.53
C ASP A 79 -1.97 5.08 17.51
N SER A 80 -2.37 6.17 18.17
CA SER A 80 -1.61 7.42 18.19
C SER A 80 -0.17 7.24 18.71
N SER A 81 0.03 6.41 19.74
CA SER A 81 1.36 6.20 20.31
C SER A 81 2.29 5.44 19.37
N GLU A 82 1.76 4.45 18.64
CA GLU A 82 2.51 3.74 17.61
C GLU A 82 2.78 4.63 16.40
N ILE A 83 1.81 5.46 16.00
CA ILE A 83 1.96 6.42 14.90
C ILE A 83 3.09 7.40 15.23
N ASP A 84 3.12 7.96 16.43
CA ASP A 84 4.18 8.87 16.87
C ASP A 84 5.55 8.19 16.86
N GLY A 85 5.62 6.95 17.37
CA GLY A 85 6.83 6.14 17.35
C GLY A 85 7.33 5.85 15.93
N LEU A 86 6.43 5.47 15.02
CA LEU A 86 6.77 5.20 13.62
C LEU A 86 7.14 6.47 12.85
N ARG A 87 6.47 7.60 13.13
CA ARG A 87 6.78 8.92 12.56
C ARG A 87 8.19 9.35 12.98
N HIS A 88 8.50 9.24 14.26
CA HIS A 88 9.84 9.51 14.79
C HIS A 88 10.89 8.59 14.16
N ALA A 89 10.60 7.29 14.06
CA ALA A 89 11.49 6.31 13.45
C ALA A 89 11.79 6.62 11.96
N ALA A 90 10.76 6.94 11.18
CA ALA A 90 10.91 7.30 9.77
C ALA A 90 11.73 8.60 9.58
N ILE A 91 11.51 9.61 10.42
CA ILE A 91 12.17 10.92 10.30
C ILE A 91 13.63 10.88 10.79
N ASN A 92 13.88 10.21 11.91
CA ASN A 92 15.17 10.27 12.61
C ASN A 92 16.08 9.06 12.36
N GLY A 93 15.59 8.02 11.69
CA GLY A 93 16.43 6.91 11.23
C GLY A 93 16.45 5.70 12.17
N ASP A 94 15.27 5.18 12.51
CA ASP A 94 15.09 3.84 13.10
C ASP A 94 14.38 2.92 12.10
N GLY A 95 15.19 2.29 11.24
CA GLY A 95 14.70 1.47 10.14
C GLY A 95 14.02 0.17 10.57
N VAL A 96 14.21 -0.30 11.81
CA VAL A 96 13.67 -1.59 12.27
C VAL A 96 12.17 -1.47 12.52
N HIS A 97 11.75 -0.46 13.28
CA HIS A 97 10.33 -0.22 13.57
C HIS A 97 9.54 0.13 12.31
N SER A 98 10.10 0.95 11.42
CA SER A 98 9.47 1.26 10.13
C SER A 98 9.30 0.02 9.26
N ARG A 99 10.28 -0.91 9.29
CA ARG A 99 10.23 -2.12 8.47
C ARG A 99 9.12 -3.08 8.88
N SER A 100 8.90 -3.30 10.17
CA SER A 100 7.85 -4.22 10.63
C SER A 100 6.45 -3.73 10.24
N ALA A 101 6.19 -2.43 10.38
CA ALA A 101 4.91 -1.82 10.00
C ALA A 101 4.63 -1.96 8.50
N TYR A 102 5.63 -1.66 7.65
CA TYR A 102 5.48 -1.83 6.21
C TYR A 102 5.37 -3.30 5.81
N GLN A 103 6.12 -4.22 6.44
CA GLN A 103 6.01 -5.66 6.15
C GLN A 103 4.63 -6.23 6.48
N ALA A 104 3.94 -5.70 7.50
CA ALA A 104 2.56 -6.09 7.82
C ALA A 104 1.56 -5.70 6.72
N GLN A 105 1.85 -4.63 5.96
CA GLN A 105 1.00 -4.15 4.85
C GLN A 105 1.45 -4.67 3.48
N PHE A 106 2.74 -5.03 3.33
CA PHE A 106 3.36 -5.50 2.10
C PHE A 106 4.12 -6.83 2.33
N PRO A 107 3.41 -7.97 2.41
CA PRO A 107 4.02 -9.26 2.69
C PRO A 107 4.85 -9.79 1.51
N GLN A 108 6.03 -10.36 1.82
CA GLN A 108 7.03 -10.87 0.86
C GLN A 108 6.55 -12.02 -0.02
N ARG A 109 5.52 -12.74 0.41
CA ARG A 109 4.94 -13.87 -0.35
C ARG A 109 3.68 -13.48 -1.11
N SER A 110 3.26 -12.22 -1.00
CA SER A 110 2.08 -11.77 -1.69
C SER A 110 2.33 -11.70 -3.18
N ARG A 111 1.56 -12.49 -3.94
CA ARG A 111 1.66 -12.52 -5.40
C ARG A 111 1.28 -11.18 -6.01
N ARG A 112 0.46 -10.37 -5.31
CA ARG A 112 -0.24 -9.20 -5.88
C ARG A 112 -0.35 -8.00 -4.94
N VAL A 113 0.33 -7.91 -3.81
CA VAL A 113 0.26 -6.65 -3.01
C VAL A 113 1.52 -5.82 -3.18
N SER A 114 2.62 -6.48 -3.46
CA SER A 114 3.93 -5.96 -3.11
C SER A 114 4.85 -5.75 -4.31
N PHE A 115 4.32 -5.61 -5.52
CA PHE A 115 5.10 -5.33 -6.75
C PHE A 115 4.88 -3.91 -7.24
N ARG A 116 5.93 -3.33 -7.82
CA ARG A 116 5.87 -2.00 -8.42
C ARG A 116 4.98 -2.04 -9.66
N ARG A 117 4.10 -1.07 -9.75
CA ARG A 117 3.09 -0.91 -10.80
C ARG A 117 3.15 0.49 -11.38
N PHE A 118 2.74 0.64 -12.63
CA PHE A 118 2.63 1.95 -13.26
C PHE A 118 1.49 2.00 -14.28
N CYS A 119 1.09 3.22 -14.61
CA CYS A 119 0.20 3.52 -15.73
C CYS A 119 1.05 4.02 -16.92
N ALA A 120 0.86 3.43 -18.10
CA ALA A 120 1.58 3.87 -19.30
C ALA A 120 1.20 5.30 -19.72
N ALA A 121 -0.03 5.74 -19.44
CA ALA A 121 -0.49 7.10 -19.72
C ALA A 121 0.14 8.12 -18.75
N CYS A 122 0.25 7.81 -17.44
CA CYS A 122 1.02 8.63 -16.49
C CYS A 122 2.47 8.74 -16.96
N ALA A 123 3.14 7.62 -17.24
CA ALA A 123 4.55 7.64 -17.65
C ALA A 123 4.78 8.51 -18.92
N ALA A 124 3.88 8.43 -19.91
CA ALA A 124 3.97 9.27 -21.10
C ALA A 124 3.67 10.75 -20.79
N GLN A 125 2.80 11.05 -19.82
CA GLN A 125 2.54 12.41 -19.36
C GLN A 125 3.75 12.99 -18.63
N ASP A 126 4.35 12.21 -17.73
CA ASP A 126 5.56 12.59 -16.99
C ASP A 126 6.72 12.91 -17.94
N GLU A 127 6.93 12.10 -18.98
CA GLU A 127 7.96 12.37 -19.99
C GLU A 127 7.75 13.71 -20.71
N ARG A 128 6.49 14.07 -20.99
CA ARG A 128 6.16 15.35 -21.63
C ARG A 128 6.34 16.54 -20.69
N GLU A 129 5.99 16.38 -19.42
CA GLU A 129 5.96 17.47 -18.44
C GLU A 129 7.32 17.68 -17.75
N PHE A 130 7.99 16.58 -17.41
CA PHE A 130 9.19 16.57 -16.60
C PHE A 130 10.44 16.03 -17.31
N GLY A 131 10.29 15.49 -18.52
CA GLY A 131 11.38 14.92 -19.32
C GLY A 131 11.79 13.50 -18.91
N GLU A 132 11.14 12.90 -17.91
CA GLU A 132 11.39 11.55 -17.42
C GLU A 132 10.15 11.02 -16.68
N ALA A 133 9.88 9.72 -16.79
CA ALA A 133 8.84 9.06 -16.01
C ALA A 133 9.29 8.80 -14.56
N TYR A 134 8.34 8.70 -13.62
CA TYR A 134 8.65 8.39 -12.23
C TYR A 134 7.61 7.47 -11.60
N TRP A 135 7.95 6.83 -10.48
CA TRP A 135 7.00 5.95 -9.80
C TRP A 135 6.07 6.75 -8.90
N HIS A 136 4.80 6.82 -9.32
CA HIS A 136 3.73 7.40 -8.53
C HIS A 136 3.41 6.54 -7.30
N ARG A 137 3.15 7.21 -6.19
CA ARG A 137 2.78 6.65 -4.90
C ARG A 137 1.41 5.99 -4.95
N MET A 138 0.44 6.60 -5.62
CA MET A 138 -0.90 6.03 -5.79
C MET A 138 -0.89 4.63 -6.41
N HIS A 139 0.05 4.35 -7.32
CA HIS A 139 0.16 3.04 -7.96
C HIS A 139 0.76 1.95 -7.05
N ALA A 140 1.44 2.33 -5.97
CA ALA A 140 2.00 1.39 -5.00
C ALA A 140 1.00 0.95 -3.92
N VAL A 141 -0.14 1.64 -3.80
CA VAL A 141 -1.15 1.34 -2.77
C VAL A 141 -1.76 -0.06 -2.97
N PRO A 142 -1.78 -0.91 -1.92
CA PRO A 142 -2.56 -2.14 -1.92
C PRO A 142 -4.04 -1.87 -2.21
N GLY A 143 -4.58 -2.52 -3.24
CA GLY A 143 -5.98 -2.34 -3.66
C GLY A 143 -6.22 -1.32 -4.78
N VAL A 144 -5.25 -0.45 -5.12
CA VAL A 144 -5.33 0.37 -6.34
C VAL A 144 -4.98 -0.51 -7.54
N LEU A 145 -5.98 -1.01 -8.26
CA LEU A 145 -5.79 -1.96 -9.38
C LEU A 145 -5.92 -1.28 -10.76
N THR A 146 -6.55 -0.11 -10.76
CA THR A 146 -6.71 0.77 -11.91
C THR A 146 -6.13 2.13 -11.58
N CYS A 147 -5.52 2.79 -12.56
CA CYS A 147 -5.00 4.15 -12.40
C CYS A 147 -6.16 5.10 -12.07
N PRO A 148 -6.14 5.80 -10.92
CA PRO A 148 -7.18 6.76 -10.57
C PRO A 148 -7.31 7.94 -11.55
N GLU A 149 -6.23 8.31 -12.24
CA GLU A 149 -6.23 9.43 -13.20
C GLU A 149 -6.73 9.02 -14.59
N HIS A 150 -6.25 7.89 -15.12
CA HIS A 150 -6.57 7.47 -16.49
C HIS A 150 -7.59 6.33 -16.59
N ASN A 151 -8.06 5.80 -15.45
CA ASN A 151 -9.01 4.67 -15.37
C ASN A 151 -8.56 3.44 -16.21
N SER A 152 -7.24 3.29 -16.40
CA SER A 152 -6.61 2.19 -17.12
C SER A 152 -6.12 1.12 -16.15
N ARG A 153 -5.89 -0.10 -16.64
CA ARG A 153 -5.23 -1.14 -15.85
C ARG A 153 -3.78 -0.77 -15.62
N LEU A 154 -3.31 -0.99 -14.38
CA LEU A 154 -1.89 -0.86 -14.07
C LEU A 154 -1.09 -2.02 -14.66
N LEU A 155 0.13 -1.71 -15.07
CA LEU A 155 1.13 -2.66 -15.52
C LEU A 155 2.01 -3.06 -14.33
N GLU A 156 2.06 -4.35 -14.04
CA GLU A 156 2.89 -4.93 -12.97
C GLU A 156 4.30 -5.23 -13.48
N THR A 157 5.32 -4.95 -12.67
CA THR A 157 6.72 -5.31 -12.95
C THR A 157 7.19 -6.47 -12.07
N SER A 158 8.38 -7.02 -12.33
CA SER A 158 9.00 -8.01 -11.45
C SER A 158 9.65 -7.42 -10.20
N ALA A 159 9.74 -6.09 -10.07
CA ALA A 159 10.38 -5.45 -8.93
C ALA A 159 9.44 -5.41 -7.71
N TYR A 160 9.91 -5.97 -6.61
CA TYR A 160 9.22 -5.93 -5.33
C TYR A 160 9.31 -4.52 -4.71
N LEU A 161 8.24 -4.07 -4.05
CA LEU A 161 8.09 -2.72 -3.52
C LEU A 161 8.99 -2.48 -2.29
N PRO A 162 8.95 -3.31 -1.23
CA PRO A 162 9.89 -3.16 -0.11
C PRO A 162 11.37 -3.45 -0.43
N ASP A 163 11.70 -3.99 -1.60
CA ASP A 163 13.09 -4.33 -1.93
C ASP A 163 14.00 -3.11 -1.92
N GLY A 164 15.26 -3.35 -1.55
CA GLY A 164 16.31 -2.35 -1.64
C GLY A 164 16.60 -1.95 -3.08
N LEU A 165 17.03 -0.70 -3.27
CA LEU A 165 17.48 -0.14 -4.54
C LEU A 165 18.84 -0.72 -4.98
N ARG A 166 18.81 -1.92 -5.54
CA ARG A 166 19.95 -2.66 -6.09
C ARG A 166 20.02 -2.48 -7.61
N LYS A 167 21.10 -2.94 -8.24
CA LYS A 167 21.32 -2.76 -9.68
C LYS A 167 20.13 -3.25 -10.52
N GLU A 168 19.52 -4.36 -10.13
CA GLU A 168 18.41 -5.01 -10.84
C GLU A 168 17.04 -4.33 -10.61
N THR A 169 16.95 -3.44 -9.60
CA THR A 169 15.69 -2.78 -9.19
C THR A 169 15.73 -1.26 -9.35
N VAL A 170 16.79 -0.72 -9.96
CA VAL A 170 16.99 0.72 -10.22
C VAL A 170 16.61 1.01 -11.68
N PHE A 171 15.32 1.17 -11.91
CA PHE A 171 14.75 1.56 -13.20
C PHE A 171 13.50 2.42 -13.00
N LEU A 172 13.18 3.25 -13.98
CA LEU A 172 11.99 4.08 -14.08
C LEU A 172 10.89 3.35 -14.88
N PRO A 173 9.62 3.77 -14.79
CA PRO A 173 8.52 3.04 -15.41
C PRO A 173 8.70 2.75 -16.90
N ASN A 174 9.17 3.73 -17.68
CA ASN A 174 9.41 3.65 -19.12
C ASN A 174 10.56 2.69 -19.53
N GLU A 175 11.39 2.27 -18.58
CA GLU A 175 12.50 1.33 -18.81
C GLU A 175 12.11 -0.13 -18.50
N THR A 176 10.85 -0.36 -18.14
CA THR A 176 10.37 -1.68 -17.79
C THR A 176 10.28 -2.57 -19.03
N HIS A 177 11.17 -3.56 -19.14
CA HIS A 177 11.20 -4.48 -20.29
C HIS A 177 10.16 -5.61 -20.24
N ALA A 178 9.71 -5.99 -19.03
CA ALA A 178 8.70 -7.02 -18.84
C ALA A 178 7.63 -6.50 -17.87
N SER A 179 6.45 -6.25 -18.41
CA SER A 179 5.27 -5.95 -17.60
C SER A 179 4.08 -6.79 -18.04
N ARG A 180 3.19 -7.05 -17.10
CA ARG A 180 1.94 -7.77 -17.36
C ARG A 180 0.75 -6.95 -16.87
N PRO A 181 -0.40 -6.99 -17.58
CA PRO A 181 -1.61 -6.41 -17.05
C PRO A 181 -1.94 -7.03 -15.69
N TRP A 182 -2.27 -6.19 -14.72
CA TRP A 182 -2.67 -6.64 -13.40
C TRP A 182 -3.98 -7.47 -13.45
N PHE A 183 -4.10 -8.44 -12.52
CA PHE A 183 -5.11 -9.51 -12.35
C PHE A 183 -6.52 -9.31 -12.96
N PHE A 184 -7.17 -10.42 -13.33
CA PHE A 184 -8.53 -10.46 -13.86
C PHE A 184 -9.55 -10.66 -12.73
N ALA A 185 -10.10 -9.57 -12.20
CA ALA A 185 -11.35 -9.60 -11.42
C ALA A 185 -12.46 -8.93 -12.25
N SER A 186 -13.71 -9.01 -11.77
CA SER A 186 -14.80 -8.28 -12.43
C SER A 186 -14.47 -6.78 -12.48
N LYS A 187 -14.74 -6.13 -13.62
CA LYS A 187 -14.41 -4.71 -13.81
C LYS A 187 -15.06 -3.81 -12.75
N SER A 188 -16.26 -4.18 -12.27
CA SER A 188 -16.98 -3.45 -11.22
C SER A 188 -16.25 -3.52 -9.88
N PHE A 189 -15.86 -4.72 -9.42
CA PHE A 189 -15.11 -4.87 -8.16
C PHE A 189 -13.77 -4.13 -8.21
N GLN A 190 -13.02 -4.26 -9.32
CA GLN A 190 -11.73 -3.59 -9.48
C GLN A 190 -11.84 -2.08 -9.30
N ARG A 191 -12.89 -1.46 -9.87
CA ARG A 191 -13.12 -0.02 -9.76
C ARG A 191 -13.49 0.39 -8.34
N VAL A 192 -14.38 -0.34 -7.68
CA VAL A 192 -14.78 -0.05 -6.30
C VAL A 192 -13.59 -0.19 -5.34
N LEU A 193 -12.83 -1.30 -5.42
CA LEU A 193 -11.65 -1.48 -4.59
C LEU A 193 -10.59 -0.41 -4.86
N SER A 194 -10.35 -0.07 -6.14
CA SER A 194 -9.36 0.98 -6.49
C SER A 194 -9.76 2.35 -5.96
N ALA A 195 -11.04 2.70 -6.05
CA ALA A 195 -11.55 3.96 -5.51
C ALA A 195 -11.39 4.01 -3.99
N LEU A 196 -11.83 2.98 -3.27
CA LEU A 196 -11.68 2.91 -1.81
C LEU A 196 -10.22 2.94 -1.37
N ALA A 197 -9.32 2.25 -2.09
CA ALA A 197 -7.90 2.23 -1.77
C ALA A 197 -7.23 3.57 -2.05
N PHE A 198 -7.61 4.26 -3.13
CA PHE A 198 -7.12 5.59 -3.44
C PHE A 198 -7.62 6.64 -2.43
N GLU A 199 -8.89 6.57 -2.03
CA GLU A 199 -9.43 7.40 -0.95
C GLU A 199 -8.70 7.15 0.37
N ALA A 200 -8.42 5.89 0.69
CA ALA A 200 -7.67 5.52 1.90
C ALA A 200 -6.25 6.12 1.94
N LEU A 201 -5.59 6.31 0.79
CA LEU A 201 -4.29 7.00 0.72
C LEU A 201 -4.39 8.47 1.16
N GLN A 202 -5.56 9.09 1.07
CA GLN A 202 -5.79 10.49 1.43
C GLN A 202 -6.26 10.68 2.88
N LEU A 203 -6.49 9.60 3.61
CA LEU A 203 -6.91 9.65 5.02
C LEU A 203 -5.68 9.82 5.94
N GLU A 204 -5.91 10.43 7.10
CA GLU A 204 -4.89 10.55 8.14
C GLU A 204 -4.64 9.20 8.85
N ALA A 205 -3.40 8.96 9.27
CA ALA A 205 -3.01 7.81 10.07
C ALA A 205 -3.92 7.64 11.29
N GLY A 206 -4.27 6.40 11.62
CA GLY A 206 -5.17 6.07 12.72
C GLY A 206 -6.65 6.26 12.43
N SER A 207 -7.04 6.80 11.25
CA SER A 207 -8.45 6.97 10.87
C SER A 207 -9.30 5.70 10.97
N TRP A 208 -8.68 4.52 10.86
CA TRP A 208 -9.35 3.22 10.91
C TRP A 208 -9.03 2.39 12.17
N ARG A 209 -8.47 3.00 13.20
CA ARG A 209 -8.13 2.32 14.47
C ARG A 209 -9.34 1.63 15.11
N ASP A 210 -10.46 2.34 15.26
CA ASP A 210 -11.64 1.87 16.00
C ASP A 210 -12.85 1.66 15.07
N CYS A 211 -12.69 0.80 14.06
CA CYS A 211 -13.75 0.50 13.08
C CYS A 211 -14.72 -0.61 13.50
N LEU A 212 -14.54 -1.25 14.66
CA LEU A 212 -15.32 -2.42 15.06
C LEU A 212 -16.83 -2.13 15.05
N ASP A 213 -17.26 -1.08 15.75
CA ASP A 213 -18.68 -0.74 15.86
C ASP A 213 -19.29 -0.36 14.51
N VAL A 214 -18.51 0.29 13.65
CA VAL A 214 -18.90 0.61 12.27
C VAL A 214 -19.17 -0.67 11.48
N TYR A 215 -18.26 -1.64 11.56
CA TYR A 215 -18.40 -2.91 10.86
C TYR A 215 -19.54 -3.76 11.42
N VAL A 216 -19.64 -3.90 12.74
CA VAL A 216 -20.72 -4.66 13.38
C VAL A 216 -22.08 -4.06 13.05
N THR A 217 -22.22 -2.73 13.11
CA THR A 217 -23.47 -2.04 12.76
C THR A 217 -23.86 -2.27 11.31
N ALA A 218 -22.91 -2.13 10.38
CA ALA A 218 -23.15 -2.36 8.96
C ALA A 218 -23.50 -3.84 8.65
N LEU A 219 -22.87 -4.80 9.34
CA LEU A 219 -23.17 -6.22 9.21
C LEU A 219 -24.57 -6.55 9.74
N ARG A 220 -24.97 -5.99 10.89
CA ARG A 220 -26.32 -6.14 11.44
C ARG A 220 -27.39 -5.61 10.49
N ALA A 221 -27.16 -4.45 9.89
CA ALA A 221 -28.06 -3.89 8.87
C ALA A 221 -28.21 -4.78 7.62
N ARG A 222 -27.27 -5.72 7.40
CA ARG A 222 -27.32 -6.74 6.34
C ARG A 222 -27.80 -8.11 6.83
N GLY A 223 -28.36 -8.18 8.03
CA GLY A 223 -28.97 -9.39 8.60
C GLY A 223 -28.01 -10.30 9.37
N TYR A 224 -26.74 -9.94 9.56
CA TYR A 224 -25.81 -10.68 10.43
C TYR A 224 -25.94 -10.16 11.88
N GLU A 225 -26.97 -10.59 12.58
CA GLU A 225 -27.40 -9.99 13.85
C GLU A 225 -26.46 -10.27 15.04
N ASP A 226 -26.12 -11.54 15.29
CA ASP A 226 -25.21 -11.95 16.37
C ASP A 226 -23.93 -12.59 15.83
N LEU A 227 -22.85 -11.82 15.76
CA LEU A 227 -21.53 -12.29 15.36
C LEU A 227 -20.84 -13.17 16.41
N ARG A 228 -21.49 -13.54 17.52
CA ARG A 228 -21.05 -14.62 18.43
C ARG A 228 -21.66 -15.96 18.04
N ASP A 229 -22.80 -15.94 17.35
CA ASP A 229 -23.44 -17.14 16.85
C ASP A 229 -22.63 -17.80 15.73
N ARG A 230 -22.45 -19.12 15.84
CA ARG A 230 -21.61 -19.89 14.92
C ARG A 230 -22.22 -19.95 13.52
N GLU A 231 -23.56 -19.97 13.42
CA GLU A 231 -24.25 -20.01 12.13
C GLU A 231 -24.08 -18.69 11.36
N THR A 232 -24.30 -17.58 12.06
CA THR A 232 -24.11 -16.23 11.54
C THR A 232 -22.67 -16.01 11.05
N ARG A 233 -21.66 -16.46 11.81
CA ARG A 233 -20.24 -16.41 11.39
C ARG A 233 -19.99 -17.22 10.11
N ARG A 234 -20.50 -18.45 10.05
CA ARG A 234 -20.31 -19.32 8.88
C ARG A 234 -20.98 -18.72 7.64
N ARG A 235 -22.19 -18.18 7.79
CA ARG A 235 -22.91 -17.51 6.70
C ARG A 235 -22.13 -16.29 6.20
N LEU A 236 -21.64 -15.43 7.10
CA LEU A 236 -20.84 -14.26 6.73
C LEU A 236 -19.57 -14.64 5.96
N ILE A 237 -18.85 -15.67 6.42
CA ILE A 237 -17.66 -16.19 5.71
C ILE A 237 -18.04 -16.70 4.32
N SER A 238 -19.07 -17.54 4.22
CA SER A 238 -19.55 -18.11 2.96
C SER A 238 -19.99 -17.02 1.96
N ASP A 239 -20.70 -15.99 2.43
CA ASP A 239 -21.19 -14.91 1.58
C ASP A 239 -20.02 -14.02 1.11
N CYS A 240 -19.03 -13.77 1.97
CA CYS A 240 -17.79 -13.08 1.58
C CYS A 240 -16.99 -13.89 0.55
N GLU A 241 -16.79 -15.19 0.76
CA GLU A 241 -16.11 -16.07 -0.20
C GLU A 241 -16.85 -16.10 -1.54
N ARG A 242 -18.18 -16.18 -1.53
CA ARG A 242 -19.00 -16.14 -2.73
C ARG A 242 -18.91 -14.80 -3.45
N PHE A 243 -18.90 -13.69 -2.71
CA PHE A 243 -18.84 -12.34 -3.28
C PHE A 243 -17.50 -12.05 -3.96
N PHE A 244 -16.38 -12.40 -3.32
CA PHE A 244 -15.05 -12.14 -3.86
C PHE A 244 -14.56 -13.24 -4.81
N GLY A 245 -14.94 -14.49 -4.55
CA GLY A 245 -14.31 -15.67 -5.13
C GLY A 245 -12.99 -16.01 -4.44
N THR A 246 -12.71 -17.31 -4.34
CA THR A 246 -11.50 -17.84 -3.69
C THR A 246 -10.22 -17.42 -4.41
N GLU A 247 -10.21 -17.41 -5.74
CA GLU A 247 -9.04 -17.01 -6.54
C GLU A 247 -8.58 -15.58 -6.24
N LEU A 248 -9.54 -14.67 -6.06
CA LEU A 248 -9.25 -13.27 -5.74
C LEU A 248 -8.74 -13.15 -4.29
N LEU A 249 -9.41 -13.78 -3.33
CA LEU A 249 -8.99 -13.77 -1.94
C LEU A 249 -7.58 -14.33 -1.78
N ASP A 250 -7.28 -15.45 -2.43
CA ASP A 250 -5.95 -16.08 -2.42
C ASP A 250 -4.89 -15.19 -3.10
N ALA A 251 -5.26 -14.49 -4.18
CA ALA A 251 -4.35 -13.57 -4.87
C ALA A 251 -3.88 -12.41 -3.97
N PHE A 252 -4.68 -12.02 -2.98
CA PHE A 252 -4.40 -10.96 -2.02
C PHE A 252 -4.01 -11.47 -0.61
N ASP A 253 -3.77 -12.78 -0.45
CA ASP A 253 -3.49 -13.44 0.83
C ASP A 253 -4.60 -13.27 1.90
N LEU A 254 -5.84 -13.15 1.44
CA LEU A 254 -7.05 -12.97 2.25
C LEU A 254 -7.96 -14.22 2.25
N SER A 255 -7.37 -15.39 1.99
CA SER A 255 -8.09 -16.68 2.01
C SER A 255 -8.84 -16.88 3.33
N LEU A 256 -10.10 -17.30 3.23
CA LEU A 256 -10.98 -17.55 4.38
C LEU A 256 -11.05 -19.04 4.78
N THR A 257 -10.18 -19.87 4.19
CA THR A 257 -10.06 -21.32 4.42
C THR A 257 -9.58 -21.72 5.82
N GLN A 258 -9.09 -20.76 6.61
CA GLN A 258 -8.71 -20.97 8.01
C GLN A 258 -9.93 -21.29 8.89
N PRO A 259 -9.76 -21.88 10.09
CA PRO A 259 -10.86 -22.04 11.03
C PRO A 259 -11.62 -20.72 11.21
N ALA A 260 -12.95 -20.77 11.13
CA ALA A 260 -13.79 -19.57 11.07
C ALA A 260 -13.40 -18.49 12.09
N ALA A 261 -13.11 -18.89 13.33
CA ALA A 261 -12.74 -18.00 14.43
C ALA A 261 -11.43 -17.21 14.23
N THR A 262 -10.52 -17.63 13.35
CA THR A 262 -9.19 -17.02 13.19
C THR A 262 -9.01 -16.24 11.89
N THR A 263 -10.04 -16.17 11.05
CA THR A 263 -9.98 -15.43 9.78
C THR A 263 -9.79 -13.92 10.01
N TRP A 264 -9.19 -13.23 9.04
CA TRP A 264 -9.06 -11.77 9.08
C TRP A 264 -10.42 -11.08 9.25
N LEU A 265 -11.46 -11.65 8.62
CA LEU A 265 -12.83 -11.17 8.67
C LEU A 265 -13.37 -11.23 10.09
N MET A 266 -13.23 -12.38 10.78
CA MET A 266 -13.68 -12.49 12.17
C MET A 266 -12.89 -11.57 13.09
N ARG A 267 -11.57 -11.42 12.90
CA ARG A 267 -10.75 -10.51 13.72
C ARG A 267 -11.18 -9.05 13.61
N LEU A 268 -11.69 -8.62 12.45
CA LEU A 268 -12.26 -7.28 12.26
C LEU A 268 -13.63 -7.10 12.95
N THR A 269 -14.32 -8.19 13.27
CA THR A 269 -15.73 -8.15 13.69
C THR A 269 -16.00 -8.76 15.07
N SER A 270 -15.02 -9.41 15.70
CA SER A 270 -15.16 -10.07 17.01
C SER A 270 -14.68 -9.23 18.19
N GLY A 271 -14.00 -8.10 17.94
CA GLY A 271 -13.47 -7.21 18.97
C GLY A 271 -12.28 -7.78 19.76
N GLU A 272 -11.82 -8.98 19.42
CA GLU A 272 -10.59 -9.56 19.97
C GLU A 272 -9.38 -8.81 19.37
N ARG A 273 -9.03 -7.69 20.00
CA ARG A 273 -7.97 -6.75 19.59
C ARG A 273 -6.56 -7.36 19.49
N GLN A 274 -6.37 -8.64 19.76
CA GLN A 274 -5.03 -9.24 19.87
C GLN A 274 -4.21 -9.19 18.58
N HIS A 275 -4.84 -9.08 17.40
CA HIS A 275 -4.12 -8.98 16.13
C HIS A 275 -4.72 -7.94 15.18
N ARG A 276 -4.05 -6.78 15.05
CA ARG A 276 -4.31 -5.78 14.01
C ARG A 276 -4.36 -6.45 12.63
N GLN A 277 -5.33 -6.07 11.81
CA GLN A 277 -5.45 -6.54 10.43
C GLN A 277 -4.85 -5.51 9.47
N SER A 278 -4.42 -5.96 8.28
CA SER A 278 -3.87 -5.07 7.27
C SER A 278 -4.93 -4.09 6.77
N THR A 279 -4.51 -2.92 6.32
CA THR A 279 -5.38 -1.94 5.67
C THR A 279 -6.15 -2.57 4.51
N LEU A 280 -5.54 -3.53 3.82
CA LEU A 280 -6.18 -4.28 2.74
C LEU A 280 -7.36 -5.13 3.23
N SER A 281 -7.26 -5.81 4.37
CA SER A 281 -8.39 -6.53 4.98
C SER A 281 -9.57 -5.59 5.26
N HIS A 282 -9.29 -4.39 5.78
CA HIS A 282 -10.31 -3.35 6.00
C HIS A 282 -10.96 -2.90 4.69
N LEU A 283 -10.16 -2.71 3.62
CA LEU A 283 -10.67 -2.36 2.28
C LEU A 283 -11.60 -3.43 1.73
N PHE A 284 -11.27 -4.72 1.87
CA PHE A 284 -12.11 -5.82 1.44
C PHE A 284 -13.44 -5.83 2.20
N LEU A 285 -13.43 -5.73 3.54
CA LEU A 285 -14.68 -5.66 4.30
C LEU A 285 -15.54 -4.46 3.90
N ARG A 286 -14.93 -3.27 3.73
CA ARG A 286 -15.65 -2.07 3.26
C ARG A 286 -16.27 -2.28 1.87
N CYS A 287 -15.56 -2.96 0.96
CA CYS A 287 -16.09 -3.30 -0.35
C CYS A 287 -17.29 -4.25 -0.27
N PHE A 288 -17.23 -5.28 0.60
CA PHE A 288 -18.34 -6.20 0.82
C PHE A 288 -19.57 -5.47 1.39
N LEU A 289 -19.35 -4.61 2.38
CA LEU A 289 -20.41 -3.84 3.03
C LEU A 289 -21.04 -2.78 2.12
N GLY A 290 -20.30 -2.24 1.16
CA GLY A 290 -20.78 -1.28 0.17
C GLY A 290 -21.51 -1.90 -1.02
N ALA A 291 -21.46 -3.22 -1.20
CA ALA A 291 -22.09 -3.87 -2.35
C ALA A 291 -23.63 -3.94 -2.23
N PRO A 292 -24.40 -3.90 -3.34
CA PRO A 292 -25.83 -4.16 -3.32
C PRO A 292 -26.16 -5.57 -2.80
N GLN A 293 -27.25 -5.72 -2.04
CA GLN A 293 -27.64 -7.03 -1.47
C GLN A 293 -27.96 -8.09 -2.55
N THR A 294 -28.35 -7.66 -3.76
CA THR A 294 -28.59 -8.56 -4.91
C THR A 294 -27.34 -9.30 -5.40
N CYS A 295 -26.15 -8.84 -5.04
CA CYS A 295 -24.87 -9.50 -5.37
C CYS A 295 -24.47 -10.58 -4.37
N LEU A 296 -25.23 -10.77 -3.29
CA LEU A 296 -24.96 -11.75 -2.22
C LEU A 296 -25.86 -13.00 -2.31
N GLY A 297 -26.87 -12.97 -3.19
CA GLY A 297 -27.88 -14.02 -3.38
C GLY A 297 -27.49 -15.06 -4.41
#